data_AF-A0A6H5GLK2-F1
#
_entry.id   AF-A0A6H5GLK2-F1
#
_cell.length_a   1.000
_cell.length_b   1.000
_cell.length_c   1.000
_cell.angle_alpha   90.00
_cell.angle_beta   90.00
_cell.angle_gamma   90.00
#
_symmetry.space_group_name_H-M   'P 1'
#
loop_
_entity.id
_entity.type
_entity.pdbx_description
1 polymer ?
#
loop_
_entity_poly.entity_id
_entity_poly.type
_entity_poly.pdbx_seq_one_letter_code
_entity_poly.pdbx_strand_id
1 'polypeptide(L)'
;MLHYALQLQIFNFDVKYRKSELHGNADALSRFPTTSEELQHMPQDEATILQLRQWETLPVTPQQVARATAHDPELKQILEALRMGTSLGEGDLKFSIHQDCVFNGIRLYVPTALRARVLSELHDGHLGIVKMKALARS
;
A
#
# COMPACT_ATOMS: atom_id res chain seq x y z
N MET A 1 18.15 -4.04 -5.80
CA MET A 1 18.40 -3.60 -7.19
C MET A 1 19.86 -3.55 -7.63
N LEU A 2 20.84 -3.20 -6.78
CA LEU A 2 22.27 -3.17 -7.19
C LEU A 2 22.82 -4.51 -7.71
N HIS A 3 22.27 -5.64 -7.25
CA HIS A 3 22.81 -6.95 -7.58
C HIS A 3 22.55 -7.39 -9.03
N TYR A 4 21.35 -7.11 -9.56
CA TYR A 4 20.97 -7.47 -10.92
C TYR A 4 21.72 -6.64 -11.98
N ALA A 5 21.96 -5.35 -11.71
CA ALA A 5 22.69 -4.48 -12.64
C ALA A 5 24.12 -5.00 -12.90
N LEU A 6 24.81 -5.48 -11.85
CA LEU A 6 26.14 -6.09 -11.97
C LEU A 6 26.12 -7.40 -12.74
N GLN A 7 25.11 -8.25 -12.53
CA GLN A 7 24.96 -9.50 -13.30
C GLN A 7 24.69 -9.23 -14.77
N LEU A 8 23.85 -8.25 -15.08
CA LEU A 8 23.50 -7.91 -16.46
C LEU A 8 24.68 -7.31 -17.22
N GLN A 9 25.60 -6.59 -16.55
CA GLN A 9 26.80 -6.01 -17.19
C GLN A 9 27.76 -7.04 -17.83
N ILE A 10 27.67 -8.31 -17.46
CA ILE A 10 28.53 -9.38 -17.98
C ILE A 10 28.09 -9.81 -19.40
N PHE A 11 26.89 -9.43 -19.83
CA PHE A 11 26.31 -9.84 -21.10
C PHE A 11 26.29 -8.69 -22.12
N ASN A 12 26.42 -9.05 -23.39
CA ASN A 12 26.16 -8.15 -24.50
C ASN A 12 24.70 -8.31 -24.95
N PHE A 13 23.96 -7.21 -24.99
CA PHE A 13 22.54 -7.22 -25.37
C PHE A 13 22.33 -6.60 -26.75
N ASP A 14 21.46 -7.23 -27.53
CA ASP A 14 20.88 -6.65 -28.74
C ASP A 14 19.43 -6.26 -28.42
N VAL A 15 19.14 -4.96 -28.42
CA VAL A 15 17.83 -4.42 -28.04
C VAL A 15 16.93 -4.36 -29.27
N LYS A 16 15.89 -5.20 -29.28
CA LYS A 16 14.90 -5.24 -30.37
C LYS A 16 13.56 -4.66 -29.94
N TYR A 17 12.99 -3.82 -30.78
CA TYR A 17 11.63 -3.34 -30.60
C TYR A 17 10.62 -4.43 -30.96
N ARG A 18 9.61 -4.60 -30.10
CA ARG A 18 8.45 -5.45 -30.35
C ARG A 18 7.20 -4.68 -29.95
N LYS A 19 6.20 -4.69 -30.82
CA LYS A 19 4.91 -4.01 -30.58
C LYS A 19 4.23 -4.61 -29.36
N SER A 20 3.60 -3.75 -28.53
CA SER A 20 2.93 -4.15 -27.29
C SER A 20 1.84 -5.21 -27.49
N GLU A 21 1.11 -5.17 -28.62
CA GLU A 21 0.09 -6.18 -28.97
C GLU A 21 0.66 -7.60 -29.04
N LEU A 22 1.96 -7.73 -29.34
CA LEU A 22 2.64 -9.02 -29.41
C LEU A 22 3.19 -9.47 -28.05
N HIS A 23 3.03 -8.69 -26.97
CA HIS A 23 3.50 -9.04 -25.61
C HIS A 23 2.44 -9.75 -24.77
N GLY A 24 1.39 -10.29 -25.39
CA GLY A 24 0.29 -10.95 -24.67
C GLY A 24 0.76 -12.04 -23.70
N ASN A 25 1.85 -12.75 -24.01
CA ASN A 25 2.44 -13.73 -23.09
C ASN A 25 3.03 -13.10 -21.82
N ALA A 26 3.78 -12.00 -21.95
CA ALA A 26 4.36 -11.29 -20.81
C ALA A 26 3.27 -10.61 -19.98
N ASP A 27 2.29 -9.98 -20.64
CA ASP A 27 1.16 -9.33 -19.99
C ASP A 27 0.32 -10.34 -19.22
N ALA A 28 -0.04 -11.45 -19.87
CA ALA A 28 -0.78 -12.54 -19.24
C ALA A 28 -0.04 -13.11 -18.03
N LEU A 29 1.26 -13.40 -18.11
CA LEU A 29 2.01 -13.93 -16.97
C LEU A 29 2.16 -12.93 -15.82
N SER A 30 2.27 -11.63 -16.12
CA SER A 30 2.37 -10.58 -15.09
C SER A 30 1.04 -10.25 -14.42
N ARG A 31 -0.08 -10.53 -15.09
CA ARG A 31 -1.44 -10.19 -14.62
C ARG A 31 -2.31 -11.41 -14.40
N PHE A 32 -1.76 -12.62 -14.52
CA PHE A 32 -2.53 -13.86 -14.43
C PHE A 32 -3.15 -13.92 -13.04
N PRO A 33 -4.49 -13.93 -12.91
CA PRO A 33 -5.11 -14.02 -11.60
C PRO A 33 -4.81 -15.40 -11.01
N THR A 34 -3.87 -15.43 -10.07
CA THR A 34 -3.49 -16.65 -9.37
C THR A 34 -4.56 -16.99 -8.35
N THR A 35 -5.04 -18.23 -8.35
CA THR A 35 -5.99 -18.71 -7.34
C THR A 35 -5.36 -18.66 -5.96
N SER A 36 -6.17 -18.29 -4.98
CA SER A 36 -5.84 -17.77 -3.64
C SER A 36 -4.84 -18.58 -2.81
N GLU A 37 -4.62 -19.86 -3.10
CA GLU A 37 -3.74 -20.75 -2.33
C GLU A 37 -2.24 -20.56 -2.67
N GLU A 38 -1.91 -20.20 -3.91
CA GLU A 38 -0.54 -19.90 -4.33
C GLU A 38 -0.07 -18.52 -3.82
N LEU A 39 -1.01 -17.58 -3.65
CA LEU A 39 -0.75 -16.25 -3.06
C LEU A 39 -0.35 -16.32 -1.59
N GLN A 40 -0.76 -17.37 -0.86
CA GLN A 40 -0.37 -17.55 0.55
C GLN A 40 1.11 -17.96 0.71
N HIS A 41 1.70 -18.55 -0.33
CA HIS A 41 3.06 -19.06 -0.33
C HIS A 41 4.03 -18.21 -1.17
N MET A 42 3.52 -17.25 -1.94
CA MET A 42 4.37 -16.27 -2.60
C MET A 42 5.08 -15.40 -1.55
N PRO A 43 6.39 -15.13 -1.72
CA PRO A 43 7.05 -14.09 -0.94
C PRO A 43 6.22 -12.82 -1.12
N GLN A 44 5.84 -12.20 0.00
CA GLN A 44 4.99 -11.02 -0.02
C GLN A 44 5.52 -10.03 -1.05
N ASP A 45 4.63 -9.57 -1.93
CA ASP A 45 4.96 -8.65 -2.99
C ASP A 45 5.71 -7.44 -2.40
N GLU A 46 6.65 -6.82 -3.11
CA GLU A 46 7.48 -5.73 -2.55
C GLU A 46 6.60 -4.59 -2.00
N ALA A 47 5.42 -4.37 -2.62
CA ALA A 47 4.39 -3.45 -2.16
C ALA A 47 3.80 -3.84 -0.78
N THR A 48 3.54 -5.13 -0.56
CA THR A 48 3.05 -5.68 0.71
C THR A 48 4.12 -5.60 1.79
N ILE A 49 5.38 -5.90 1.45
CA ILE A 49 6.52 -5.75 2.37
C ILE A 49 6.72 -4.27 2.74
N LEU A 50 6.59 -3.35 1.79
CA LEU A 50 6.69 -1.91 2.04
C LEU A 50 5.56 -1.44 2.98
N GLN A 51 4.33 -1.89 2.74
CA GLN A 51 3.19 -1.61 3.61
C GLN A 51 3.43 -2.12 5.04
N LEU A 52 3.96 -3.34 5.21
CA LEU A 52 4.29 -3.87 6.54
C LEU A 52 5.40 -3.11 7.25
N ARG A 53 6.44 -2.69 6.52
CA ARG A 53 7.51 -1.85 7.10
C ARG A 53 7.02 -0.49 7.58
N GLN A 54 6.04 0.11 6.89
CA GLN A 54 5.43 1.35 7.36
C GLN A 54 4.76 1.16 8.73
N TRP A 55 4.24 -0.04 9.02
CA TRP A 55 3.59 -0.34 10.29
C TRP A 55 4.55 -0.44 11.46
N GLU A 56 5.77 -0.95 11.24
CA GLU A 56 6.82 -1.00 12.27
C GLU A 56 7.26 0.40 12.73
N THR A 57 7.07 1.40 11.86
CA THR A 57 7.43 2.80 12.15
C THR A 57 6.29 3.65 12.69
N LEU A 58 5.07 3.12 12.72
CA LEU A 58 3.89 3.86 13.18
C LEU A 58 3.81 3.85 14.72
N PRO A 59 3.51 5.00 15.36
CA PRO A 59 3.35 5.08 16.81
C PRO A 59 2.05 4.43 17.32
N VAL A 60 1.23 3.90 16.41
CA VAL A 60 -0.07 3.28 16.67
C VAL A 60 -0.08 1.86 16.16
N THR A 61 -0.58 0.93 16.96
CA THR A 61 -0.65 -0.46 16.53
C THR A 61 -1.83 -0.67 15.59
N PRO A 62 -1.76 -1.66 14.69
CA PRO A 62 -2.84 -1.94 13.74
C PRO A 62 -4.17 -2.26 14.43
N GLN A 63 -4.10 -2.94 15.57
CA GLN A 63 -5.26 -3.26 16.39
C GLN A 63 -5.91 -2.00 16.97
N GLN A 64 -5.12 -1.00 17.35
CA GLN A 64 -5.64 0.30 17.80
C GLN A 64 -6.33 1.03 16.65
N VAL A 65 -5.71 0.99 15.46
CA VAL A 65 -6.27 1.60 14.25
C VAL A 65 -7.58 0.92 13.88
N ALA A 66 -7.61 -0.40 13.75
CA ALA A 66 -8.84 -1.16 13.44
C ALA A 66 -9.99 -0.86 14.41
N ARG A 67 -9.71 -0.81 15.72
CA ARG A 67 -10.71 -0.44 16.73
C ARG A 67 -11.22 0.98 16.54
N ALA A 68 -10.32 1.94 16.28
CA ALA A 68 -10.71 3.33 16.06
C ALA A 68 -11.45 3.52 14.72
N THR A 69 -11.07 2.79 13.67
CA THR A 69 -11.76 2.75 12.37
C THR A 69 -13.22 2.30 12.54
N ALA A 70 -13.48 1.30 13.39
CA ALA A 70 -14.83 0.82 13.66
C ALA A 70 -15.74 1.85 14.35
N HIS A 71 -15.14 2.80 15.09
CA HIS A 71 -15.87 3.86 15.79
C HIS A 71 -15.92 5.18 15.00
N ASP A 72 -15.17 5.29 13.90
CA ASP A 72 -15.12 6.48 13.06
C ASP A 72 -16.26 6.43 12.02
N PRO A 73 -17.20 7.39 12.03
CA PRO A 73 -18.41 7.34 11.19
C PRO A 73 -18.10 7.37 9.69
N GLU A 74 -17.04 8.08 9.26
CA GLU A 74 -16.65 8.14 7.85
C GLU A 74 -15.99 6.84 7.41
N LEU A 75 -15.05 6.34 8.22
CA LEU A 75 -14.32 5.12 7.87
C LEU A 75 -15.16 3.87 7.96
N LYS A 76 -16.17 3.84 8.85
CA LYS A 76 -17.09 2.72 8.95
C LYS A 76 -17.88 2.53 7.65
N GLN A 77 -18.37 3.61 7.04
CA GLN A 77 -19.08 3.55 5.76
C GLN A 77 -18.16 3.02 4.65
N ILE A 78 -16.93 3.54 4.58
CA ILE A 78 -15.92 3.07 3.62
C ILE A 78 -15.61 1.59 3.83
N LEU A 79 -15.43 1.16 5.08
CA LEU A 79 -15.09 -0.21 5.44
C LEU A 79 -16.23 -1.19 5.13
N GLU A 80 -17.48 -0.82 5.40
CA GLU A 80 -18.66 -1.63 5.06
C GLU A 80 -18.81 -1.79 3.55
N ALA A 81 -18.67 -0.70 2.79
CA ALA A 81 -18.79 -0.75 1.35
C ALA A 81 -17.66 -1.53 0.68
N LEU A 82 -16.41 -1.39 1.15
CA LEU A 82 -15.27 -2.18 0.68
C LEU A 82 -15.46 -3.68 0.98
N ARG A 83 -16.07 -4.04 2.12
CA ARG A 83 -16.43 -5.45 2.43
C ARG A 83 -17.55 -5.97 1.54
N MET A 84 -18.54 -5.13 1.23
CA MET A 84 -19.67 -5.48 0.37
C MET A 84 -19.35 -5.39 -1.13
N GLY A 85 -18.15 -4.91 -1.51
CA GLY A 85 -17.76 -4.68 -2.90
C GLY A 85 -18.61 -3.63 -3.61
N THR A 86 -19.23 -2.72 -2.87
CA THR A 86 -20.11 -1.67 -3.40
C THR A 86 -19.30 -0.43 -3.76
N SER A 87 -19.63 0.21 -4.88
CA SER A 87 -18.96 1.44 -5.30
C SER A 87 -19.37 2.63 -4.41
N LEU A 88 -18.40 3.25 -3.73
CA LEU A 88 -18.48 4.56 -3.07
C LEU A 88 -18.49 5.79 -4.03
N GLY A 89 -18.39 5.61 -5.35
CA GLY A 89 -18.40 6.68 -6.38
C GLY A 89 -17.13 6.74 -7.27
N GLU A 90 -16.91 7.84 -7.99
CA GLU A 90 -15.80 7.98 -8.97
C GLU A 90 -14.37 7.94 -8.36
N GLY A 91 -14.23 7.79 -7.04
CA GLY A 91 -12.96 7.68 -6.31
C GLY A 91 -12.59 6.28 -5.79
N ASP A 92 -13.44 5.28 -6.03
CA ASP A 92 -13.42 3.98 -5.33
C ASP A 92 -12.22 3.11 -5.57
N LEU A 93 -11.59 3.27 -6.73
CA LEU A 93 -10.54 2.39 -7.20
C LEU A 93 -9.24 2.50 -6.39
N LYS A 94 -9.21 3.36 -5.36
CA LYS A 94 -8.02 3.63 -4.57
C LYS A 94 -8.06 3.07 -3.16
N PHE A 95 -9.23 2.70 -2.64
CA PHE A 95 -9.32 2.24 -1.26
C PHE A 95 -9.22 0.71 -1.14
N SER A 96 -8.48 0.23 -0.15
CA SER A 96 -8.33 -1.19 0.15
C SER A 96 -8.42 -1.44 1.65
N ILE A 97 -8.77 -2.67 2.03
CA ILE A 97 -8.81 -3.10 3.44
C ILE A 97 -7.67 -4.09 3.69
N HIS A 98 -6.92 -3.87 4.76
CA HIS A 98 -5.99 -4.85 5.31
C HIS A 98 -6.10 -4.87 6.85
N GLN A 99 -6.39 -6.04 7.44
CA GLN A 99 -6.62 -6.20 8.89
C GLN A 99 -7.56 -5.15 9.50
N ASP A 100 -8.73 -4.94 8.87
CA ASP A 100 -9.74 -3.95 9.29
C ASP A 100 -9.25 -2.49 9.35
N CYS A 101 -8.13 -2.20 8.69
CA CYS A 101 -7.61 -0.87 8.48
C CYS A 101 -7.86 -0.46 7.02
N VAL A 102 -8.24 0.81 6.83
CA VAL A 102 -8.52 1.37 5.50
C VAL A 102 -7.26 2.01 4.93
N PHE A 103 -6.93 1.64 3.70
CA PHE A 103 -5.79 2.14 2.94
C PHE A 103 -6.25 2.90 1.71
N ASN A 104 -5.46 3.88 1.29
CA ASN A 104 -5.54 4.51 -0.02
C ASN A 104 -4.24 4.22 -0.78
N GLY A 105 -4.27 3.25 -1.69
CA GLY A 105 -3.06 2.64 -2.26
C GLY A 105 -2.18 2.04 -1.16
N ILE A 106 -1.00 2.61 -0.92
CA ILE A 106 -0.08 2.20 0.15
C ILE A 106 -0.29 2.95 1.47
N ARG A 107 -1.12 4.00 1.49
CA ARG A 107 -1.20 4.91 2.64
C ARG A 107 -2.29 4.50 3.60
N LEU A 108 -1.95 4.35 4.88
CA LEU A 108 -2.92 4.11 5.92
C LEU A 108 -3.77 5.36 6.19
N TYR A 109 -5.08 5.20 6.23
CA TYR A 109 -5.97 6.25 6.70
C TYR A 109 -6.05 6.22 8.24
N VAL A 110 -5.56 7.27 8.89
CA VAL A 110 -5.56 7.37 10.36
C VAL A 110 -6.93 7.87 10.86
N PRO A 111 -7.64 7.09 11.70
CA PRO A 111 -8.91 7.49 12.30
C PRO A 111 -8.77 8.78 13.12
N THR A 112 -9.83 9.59 13.13
CA THR A 112 -9.86 10.92 13.78
C THR A 112 -9.34 10.89 15.23
N ALA A 113 -9.73 9.88 16.00
CA ALA A 113 -9.30 9.69 17.39
C ALA A 113 -7.78 9.52 17.58
N LEU A 114 -7.08 8.98 16.58
CA LEU A 114 -5.64 8.69 16.65
C LEU A 114 -4.78 9.80 16.04
N ARG A 115 -5.37 10.74 15.28
CA ARG A 115 -4.64 11.81 14.58
C ARG A 115 -3.82 12.69 15.54
N ALA A 116 -4.36 13.03 16.71
CA ALA A 116 -3.67 13.86 17.69
C ALA A 116 -2.38 13.19 18.20
N ARG A 117 -2.42 11.88 18.46
CA ARG A 117 -1.26 11.10 18.89
C ARG A 117 -0.20 11.01 17.80
N VAL A 118 -0.62 10.69 16.57
CA VAL A 118 0.29 10.63 15.41
C VAL A 118 0.95 12.00 15.17
N LEU A 119 0.19 13.09 15.28
CA LEU A 119 0.73 14.45 15.15
C LEU A 119 1.74 14.80 16.25
N SER A 120 1.49 14.39 17.50
CA SER A 120 2.41 14.64 18.62
C SER A 120 3.77 13.98 18.38
N GLU A 121 3.76 12.72 17.95
CA GLU A 121 4.98 11.94 17.64
C GLU A 121 5.74 12.54 16.44
N LEU A 122 5.00 12.96 15.42
CA LEU A 122 5.60 13.62 14.25
C LEU A 122 6.26 14.96 14.62
N HIS A 123 5.74 15.62 15.67
CA HIS A 123 6.23 16.90 16.17
C HIS A 123 7.41 16.74 17.14
N ASP A 124 7.61 15.55 17.72
CA ASP A 124 8.72 15.25 18.64
C ASP A 124 10.09 15.41 17.97
N GLY A 125 10.17 15.10 16.68
CA GLY A 125 11.36 15.37 15.87
C GLY A 125 11.66 16.87 15.63
N HIS A 126 10.79 17.78 16.12
CA HIS A 126 10.82 19.23 15.90
C HIS A 126 11.06 19.64 14.43
N LEU A 127 10.54 18.79 13.53
CA LEU A 127 10.65 18.98 12.11
C LEU A 127 9.77 20.18 11.74
N GLY A 128 10.30 21.13 10.96
CA GLY A 128 9.48 22.22 10.43
C GLY A 128 8.26 21.67 9.66
N ILE A 129 7.18 22.45 9.61
CA ILE A 129 5.87 22.04 9.07
C ILE A 129 5.92 21.37 7.68
N VAL A 130 6.85 21.78 6.82
CA VAL A 130 7.04 21.21 5.48
C VAL A 130 7.55 19.78 5.55
N LYS A 131 8.56 19.52 6.39
CA LYS A 131 9.14 18.17 6.57
C LYS A 131 8.16 17.24 7.28
N MET A 132 7.44 17.75 8.29
CA MET A 132 6.34 17.01 8.92
C MET A 132 5.29 16.57 7.90
N LYS A 133 4.77 17.50 7.08
CA LYS A 133 3.78 17.16 6.04
C LYS A 133 4.32 16.17 5.02
N ALA A 134 5.60 16.25 4.67
CA ALA A 134 6.23 15.28 3.77
C ALA A 134 6.25 13.87 4.39
N LEU A 135 6.66 13.73 5.65
CA LEU A 135 6.69 12.43 6.36
C LEU A 135 5.30 11.86 6.62
N ALA A 136 4.32 12.71 6.97
CA ALA A 136 2.95 12.24 7.15
C ALA A 136 2.29 11.76 5.84
N ARG A 137 2.85 12.14 4.67
CA ARG A 137 2.33 11.81 3.34
C ARG A 137 3.16 10.78 2.59
N SER A 138 4.29 10.34 3.14
CA SER A 138 5.19 9.35 2.53
C SER A 138 4.68 7.93 2.70
#